data_AF-A0A1W2TIY2-F1
#
_entry.id   AF-A0A1W2TIY2-F1
#
_cell.length_a   1.000
_cell.length_b   1.000
_cell.length_c   1.000
_cell.angle_alpha   90.00
_cell.angle_beta   90.00
_cell.angle_gamma   90.00
#
_symmetry.space_group_name_H-M   'P 1'
#
loop_
_entity.id
_entity.type
_entity.pdbx_description
1 polymer ?
#
loop_
_entity_poly.entity_id
_entity_poly.type
_entity_poly.pdbx_seq_one_letter_code
_entity_poly.pdbx_strand_id
1 'polypeptide(L)'
;MMKNIGREIHRATGVFHITTVPLGSRPRVLDLCLAPGGFSSIAMQHSPDAHVRAFSLPPGEGGHRVRIGPHPNIAIDFLDVNMLAADMGADAVPPPAHPDADNFLPRRLRPGDAFDLVICDGQVLRTHPRAPYREAHEAARLGFAQLALGLGSVRRGGTMLGSCTRSRAGGPSWSCAPSAASRTCASSSPGSPTRSAPRAYMVASDVQPQREEARRAVDTWKRLWRAATFGSDGEYDDLSRACAPDVGQVLEDFGPTLIGLGAEAWEIQASALSRAPFLRQRLKSRPSPGGAVTE
;
A
#
# COMPACT_ATOMS: atom_id res chain seq x y z
N MET A 1 -0.95 11.88 -13.19
CA MET A 1 0.01 11.42 -12.17
C MET A 1 -0.01 9.90 -12.00
N MET A 2 -1.02 9.27 -11.36
CA MET A 2 -0.99 7.81 -11.08
C MET A 2 -0.77 6.91 -12.30
N LYS A 3 -1.36 7.24 -13.45
CA LYS A 3 -1.09 6.50 -14.71
C LYS A 3 0.39 6.58 -15.16
N ASN A 4 1.07 7.70 -14.91
CA ASN A 4 2.49 7.83 -15.27
C ASN A 4 3.36 6.98 -14.35
N ILE A 5 3.08 7.02 -13.04
CA ILE A 5 3.72 6.14 -12.05
C ILE A 5 3.51 4.67 -12.44
N GLY A 6 2.27 4.29 -12.78
CA GLY A 6 1.98 2.93 -13.24
C GLY A 6 2.80 2.52 -14.46
N ARG A 7 2.97 3.40 -15.45
CA ARG A 7 3.83 3.12 -16.62
C ARG A 7 5.30 2.99 -16.24
N GLU A 8 5.81 3.80 -15.32
CA GLU A 8 7.19 3.71 -14.84
C GLU A 8 7.43 2.37 -14.13
N ILE A 9 6.57 2.01 -13.18
CA ILE A 9 6.62 0.72 -12.49
C ILE A 9 6.52 -0.42 -13.51
N HIS A 10 5.62 -0.31 -14.49
CA HIS A 10 5.47 -1.33 -15.54
C HIS A 10 6.74 -1.52 -16.35
N ARG A 11 7.37 -0.43 -16.80
CA ARG A 11 8.61 -0.51 -17.58
C ARG A 11 9.73 -1.18 -16.80
N ALA A 12 9.81 -0.93 -15.49
CA ALA A 12 10.84 -1.49 -14.63
C ALA A 12 10.60 -2.97 -14.27
N THR A 13 9.34 -3.40 -14.17
CA THR A 13 9.00 -4.69 -13.54
C THR A 13 8.16 -5.63 -14.40
N GLY A 14 7.48 -5.13 -15.42
CA GLY A 14 6.48 -5.88 -16.19
C GLY A 14 5.17 -6.12 -15.45
N VAL A 15 4.94 -5.57 -14.25
CA VAL A 15 3.87 -5.97 -13.30
C VAL A 15 2.45 -6.08 -13.87
N PHE A 16 2.09 -5.26 -14.86
CA PHE A 16 0.75 -5.23 -15.46
C PHE A 16 0.56 -6.18 -16.65
N HIS A 17 1.61 -6.86 -17.09
CA HIS A 17 1.52 -7.93 -18.08
C HIS A 17 1.40 -9.27 -17.35
N ILE A 18 0.16 -9.72 -17.14
CA ILE A 18 -0.14 -10.86 -16.28
C ILE A 18 -0.04 -12.15 -17.10
N THR A 19 1.02 -12.92 -16.86
CA THR A 19 1.32 -14.16 -17.61
C THR A 19 1.08 -15.44 -16.81
N THR A 20 0.89 -15.34 -15.50
CA THR A 20 0.80 -16.49 -14.57
C THR A 20 -0.60 -17.11 -14.49
N VAL A 21 -1.37 -17.01 -15.56
CA VAL A 21 -2.77 -17.43 -15.61
C VAL A 21 -2.86 -18.89 -16.08
N PRO A 22 -3.66 -19.75 -15.43
CA PRO A 22 -3.91 -21.11 -15.94
C PRO A 22 -4.46 -21.10 -17.36
N LEU A 23 -4.10 -22.11 -18.15
CA LEU A 23 -4.55 -22.23 -19.54
C LEU A 23 -6.08 -22.16 -19.63
N GLY A 24 -6.59 -21.27 -20.50
CA GLY A 24 -8.03 -21.07 -20.69
C GLY A 24 -8.72 -20.20 -19.62
N SER A 25 -7.98 -19.67 -18.64
CA SER A 25 -8.51 -18.73 -17.65
C SER A 25 -8.19 -17.28 -18.00
N ARG A 26 -8.99 -16.35 -17.49
CA ARG A 26 -8.74 -14.90 -17.60
C ARG A 26 -7.94 -14.39 -16.40
N PRO A 27 -7.01 -13.43 -16.58
CA PRO A 27 -6.33 -12.81 -15.46
C PRO A 27 -7.33 -12.16 -14.49
N ARG A 28 -7.09 -12.28 -13.19
CA ARG A 28 -7.90 -11.63 -12.15
C ARG A 28 -7.06 -10.61 -11.39
N VAL A 29 -7.58 -9.39 -11.27
CA VAL A 29 -6.93 -8.29 -10.55
C VAL A 29 -7.80 -7.89 -9.37
N LEU A 30 -7.19 -7.68 -8.21
CA LEU A 30 -7.82 -7.06 -7.05
C LEU A 30 -7.20 -5.70 -6.79
N ASP A 31 -8.00 -4.64 -6.77
CA ASP A 31 -7.57 -3.30 -6.38
C ASP A 31 -8.29 -2.86 -5.11
N LEU A 32 -7.60 -2.92 -3.98
CA LEU A 32 -8.22 -2.67 -2.67
C LEU A 32 -8.54 -1.20 -2.44
N CYS A 33 -7.94 -0.28 -3.19
CA CYS A 33 -8.14 1.16 -3.02
C CYS A 33 -8.09 1.85 -4.39
N LEU A 34 -9.08 1.54 -5.23
CA LEU A 34 -9.07 1.85 -6.64
C LEU A 34 -8.92 3.34 -6.95
N ALA A 35 -9.76 4.20 -6.35
CA ALA A 35 -9.91 5.56 -6.85
C ALA A 35 -8.59 6.35 -6.81
N PRO A 36 -8.22 7.03 -7.92
CA PRO A 36 -9.03 7.33 -9.10
C PRO A 36 -8.99 6.26 -10.22
N GLY A 37 -8.28 5.15 -10.03
CA GLY A 37 -8.20 4.01 -10.95
C GLY A 37 -6.94 4.00 -11.82
N GLY A 38 -5.87 4.63 -11.34
CA GLY A 38 -4.63 4.79 -12.10
C GLY A 38 -3.99 3.46 -12.49
N PHE A 39 -3.72 2.59 -11.50
CA PHE A 39 -3.06 1.30 -11.73
C PHE A 39 -3.97 0.30 -12.42
N SER A 40 -5.23 0.16 -11.98
CA SER A 40 -6.21 -0.67 -12.69
C SER A 40 -6.39 -0.29 -14.16
N SER A 41 -6.34 1.01 -14.51
CA SER A 41 -6.34 1.43 -15.93
C SER A 41 -5.13 0.89 -16.71
N ILE A 42 -3.94 0.88 -16.10
CA ILE A 42 -2.72 0.38 -16.74
C ILE A 42 -2.76 -1.16 -16.82
N ALA A 43 -3.25 -1.83 -15.78
CA ALA A 43 -3.47 -3.28 -15.77
C ALA A 43 -4.34 -3.71 -16.97
N MET A 44 -5.49 -3.05 -17.17
CA MET A 44 -6.40 -3.35 -18.28
C MET A 44 -5.82 -2.98 -19.65
N GLN A 45 -4.85 -2.06 -19.74
CA GLN A 45 -4.17 -1.75 -21.00
C GLN A 45 -3.19 -2.84 -21.42
N HIS A 46 -2.48 -3.44 -20.47
CA HIS A 46 -1.46 -4.46 -20.73
C HIS A 46 -2.01 -5.90 -20.62
N SER A 47 -3.17 -6.06 -20.01
CA SER A 47 -3.93 -7.31 -19.91
C SER A 47 -5.42 -7.03 -20.19
N PRO A 48 -5.83 -6.85 -21.46
CA PRO A 48 -7.21 -6.45 -21.82
C PRO A 48 -8.31 -7.41 -21.36
N ASP A 49 -7.98 -8.71 -21.30
CA ASP A 49 -8.90 -9.77 -20.85
C ASP A 49 -8.99 -9.88 -19.32
N ALA A 50 -8.22 -9.07 -18.57
CA ALA A 50 -8.21 -9.14 -17.12
C ALA A 50 -9.55 -8.67 -16.53
N HIS A 51 -10.08 -9.45 -15.61
CA HIS A 51 -11.22 -9.06 -14.77
C HIS A 51 -10.72 -8.39 -13.50
N VAL A 52 -11.08 -7.13 -13.31
CA VAL A 52 -10.74 -6.32 -12.15
C VAL A 52 -11.90 -6.35 -11.17
N ARG A 53 -11.62 -6.80 -9.94
CA ARG A 53 -12.46 -6.55 -8.78
C ARG A 53 -11.82 -5.42 -7.97
N ALA A 54 -12.62 -4.45 -7.55
CA ALA A 54 -12.10 -3.26 -6.92
C ALA A 54 -12.96 -2.80 -5.75
N PHE A 55 -12.30 -2.25 -4.74
CA PHE A 55 -12.91 -1.53 -3.63
C PHE A 55 -12.49 -0.07 -3.68
N SER A 56 -13.41 0.83 -3.37
CA SER A 56 -13.13 2.26 -3.30
C SER A 56 -13.97 2.92 -2.23
N LEU A 57 -13.38 3.81 -1.45
CA LEU A 57 -14.14 4.63 -0.51
C LEU A 57 -15.19 5.46 -1.28
N PRO A 58 -16.44 5.51 -0.82
CA PRO A 58 -17.48 6.34 -1.44
C PRO A 58 -17.09 7.82 -1.46
N PRO A 59 -17.41 8.59 -2.53
CA PRO A 59 -17.12 10.01 -2.57
C PRO A 59 -17.77 10.83 -1.44
N GLY A 60 -18.94 10.40 -0.96
CA GLY A 60 -19.63 11.01 0.17
C GLY A 60 -18.89 10.87 1.51
N GLU A 61 -17.99 9.89 1.62
CA GLU A 61 -17.17 9.63 2.81
C GLU A 61 -15.74 10.18 2.67
N GLY A 62 -15.52 11.06 1.68
CA GLY A 62 -14.21 11.65 1.38
C GLY A 62 -13.41 10.89 0.32
N GLY A 63 -13.95 9.81 -0.25
CA GLY A 63 -13.33 9.08 -1.35
C GLY A 63 -13.18 9.91 -2.63
N HIS A 64 -12.21 9.53 -3.47
CA HIS A 64 -12.05 10.17 -4.78
C HIS A 64 -13.02 9.59 -5.81
N ARG A 65 -13.41 10.42 -6.79
CA ARG A 65 -14.16 9.95 -7.96
C ARG A 65 -13.32 8.96 -8.78
N VAL A 66 -13.86 7.77 -9.04
CA VAL A 66 -13.28 6.82 -10.00
C VAL A 66 -13.33 7.43 -11.40
N ARG A 67 -12.20 7.33 -12.13
CA ARG A 67 -12.04 7.89 -13.49
C ARG A 67 -11.93 6.83 -14.57
N ILE A 68 -12.09 5.56 -14.22
CA ILE A 68 -12.28 4.48 -15.18
C ILE A 68 -13.72 4.56 -15.65
N GLY A 69 -13.93 4.66 -16.96
CA GLY A 69 -15.27 4.65 -17.55
C GLY A 69 -15.95 3.28 -17.37
N PRO A 70 -17.26 3.18 -17.63
CA PRO A 70 -17.95 1.90 -17.60
C PRO A 70 -17.24 0.87 -18.48
N HIS A 71 -16.94 -0.30 -17.93
CA HIS A 71 -16.25 -1.37 -18.63
C HIS A 71 -16.75 -2.73 -18.13
N PRO A 72 -17.02 -3.71 -19.00
CA PRO A 72 -17.58 -5.01 -18.57
C PRO A 72 -16.63 -5.81 -17.67
N ASN A 73 -15.31 -5.61 -17.84
CA ASN A 73 -14.29 -6.33 -17.09
C ASN A 73 -13.91 -5.68 -15.74
N ILE A 74 -14.65 -4.68 -15.24
CA ILE A 74 -14.40 -4.09 -13.93
C ILE A 74 -15.67 -4.08 -13.07
N ALA A 75 -15.56 -4.64 -11.87
CA ALA A 75 -16.57 -4.57 -10.82
C ALA A 75 -16.03 -3.75 -9.65
N ILE A 76 -16.74 -2.70 -9.25
CA ILE A 76 -16.33 -1.77 -8.21
C ILE A 76 -17.39 -1.78 -7.11
N ASP A 77 -16.99 -2.19 -5.90
CA ASP A 77 -17.81 -2.01 -4.71
C ASP A 77 -17.35 -0.72 -4.00
N PHE A 78 -18.26 0.22 -3.79
CA PHE A 78 -17.99 1.43 -3.02
C PHE A 78 -18.17 1.16 -1.53
N LEU A 79 -17.07 1.03 -0.81
CA LEU A 79 -17.02 0.68 0.62
C LEU A 79 -15.72 1.14 1.26
N ASP A 80 -15.72 1.25 2.59
CA ASP A 80 -14.52 1.40 3.41
C ASP A 80 -13.90 0.03 3.68
N VAL A 81 -12.65 -0.19 3.22
CA VAL A 81 -11.90 -1.44 3.41
C VAL A 81 -11.67 -1.73 4.90
N ASN A 82 -11.57 -0.69 5.74
CA ASN A 82 -11.45 -0.86 7.19
C ASN A 82 -12.73 -1.39 7.84
N MET A 83 -13.83 -1.51 7.09
CA MET A 83 -15.10 -2.06 7.57
C MET A 83 -15.32 -3.51 7.17
N LEU A 84 -14.39 -4.14 6.43
CA LEU A 84 -14.45 -5.56 6.04
C LEU A 84 -14.09 -6.52 7.19
N ALA A 85 -14.78 -6.40 8.32
CA ALA A 85 -14.49 -7.16 9.55
C ALA A 85 -14.54 -8.68 9.33
N ALA A 86 -15.55 -9.17 8.61
CA ALA A 86 -15.69 -10.60 8.32
C ALA A 86 -14.53 -11.13 7.45
N ASP A 87 -14.06 -10.36 6.46
CA ASP A 87 -12.87 -10.73 5.66
C ASP A 87 -11.59 -10.72 6.50
N MET A 88 -11.54 -9.86 7.52
CA MET A 88 -10.47 -9.77 8.52
C MET A 88 -10.57 -10.83 9.64
N GLY A 89 -11.55 -11.75 9.58
CA GLY A 89 -11.70 -12.84 10.54
C GLY A 89 -12.40 -12.44 11.84
N ALA A 90 -13.05 -11.28 11.87
CA ALA A 90 -13.98 -10.88 12.92
C ALA A 90 -15.41 -11.23 12.49
N ASP A 91 -15.68 -12.54 12.34
CA ASP A 91 -17.00 -13.07 11.98
C ASP A 91 -18.01 -13.00 13.15
N ALA A 92 -17.53 -12.88 14.38
CA ALA A 92 -18.35 -12.59 15.55
C ALA A 92 -18.74 -11.11 15.57
N VAL A 93 -19.99 -10.82 15.92
CA VAL A 93 -20.53 -9.46 16.11
C VAL A 93 -19.48 -8.62 16.86
N PRO A 94 -19.12 -7.42 16.36
CA PRO A 94 -18.27 -6.48 17.08
C PRO A 94 -18.74 -6.36 18.53
N PRO A 95 -17.86 -6.03 19.50
CA PRO A 95 -18.32 -5.71 20.85
C PRO A 95 -19.55 -4.78 20.74
N PRO A 96 -20.73 -5.13 21.31
CA PRO A 96 -21.97 -4.39 21.05
C PRO A 96 -21.89 -2.89 21.39
N ALA A 97 -20.92 -2.50 22.21
CA ALA A 97 -20.62 -1.12 22.57
C ALA A 97 -19.71 -0.38 21.57
N HIS A 98 -19.26 -1.03 20.49
CA HIS A 98 -18.38 -0.41 19.50
C HIS A 98 -19.15 0.62 18.67
N PRO A 99 -18.65 1.87 18.51
CA PRO A 99 -19.38 2.94 17.81
C PRO A 99 -19.83 2.61 16.38
N ASP A 100 -19.12 1.69 15.73
CA ASP A 100 -19.41 1.25 14.35
C ASP A 100 -19.94 -0.19 14.26
N ALA A 101 -20.49 -0.75 15.34
CA ALA A 101 -20.99 -2.13 15.36
C ALA A 101 -21.91 -2.46 14.15
N ASP A 102 -22.80 -1.52 13.79
CA ASP A 102 -23.75 -1.66 12.68
C ASP A 102 -23.15 -1.36 11.29
N ASN A 103 -21.97 -0.74 11.23
CA ASN A 103 -21.33 -0.32 9.99
C ASN A 103 -20.36 -1.38 9.43
N PHE A 104 -20.06 -2.43 10.18
CA PHE A 104 -19.20 -3.51 9.71
C PHE A 104 -19.88 -4.35 8.64
N LEU A 105 -19.11 -4.68 7.61
CA LEU A 105 -19.62 -5.29 6.39
C LEU A 105 -19.53 -6.82 6.46
N PRO A 106 -20.51 -7.51 5.85
CA PRO A 106 -20.40 -8.95 5.62
C PRO A 106 -19.26 -9.24 4.65
N ARG A 107 -18.82 -10.51 4.65
CA ARG A 107 -17.70 -10.99 3.84
C ARG A 107 -17.87 -10.64 2.36
N ARG A 108 -16.87 -9.98 1.78
CA ARG A 108 -16.86 -9.61 0.35
C ARG A 108 -15.97 -10.52 -0.49
N LEU A 109 -14.80 -10.91 0.01
CA LEU A 109 -13.89 -11.85 -0.64
C LEU A 109 -14.26 -13.28 -0.24
N ARG A 110 -14.55 -14.13 -1.22
CA ARG A 110 -14.97 -15.50 -0.95
C ARG A 110 -13.77 -16.34 -0.53
N PRO A 111 -13.92 -17.31 0.37
CA PRO A 111 -12.90 -18.32 0.58
C PRO A 111 -12.51 -18.97 -0.76
N GLY A 112 -11.22 -18.98 -1.08
CA GLY A 112 -10.71 -19.49 -2.36
C GLY A 112 -10.67 -18.46 -3.50
N ASP A 113 -11.12 -17.22 -3.30
CA ASP A 113 -10.82 -16.15 -4.24
C ASP A 113 -9.30 -15.97 -4.34
N ALA A 114 -8.77 -16.17 -5.55
CA ALA A 114 -7.36 -15.99 -5.88
C ALA A 114 -7.21 -15.00 -7.05
N PHE A 115 -6.29 -14.06 -6.91
CA PHE A 115 -6.01 -12.99 -7.88
C PHE A 115 -4.56 -13.06 -8.36
N ASP A 116 -4.34 -12.86 -9.65
CA ASP A 116 -3.02 -12.90 -10.27
C ASP A 116 -2.21 -11.62 -9.99
N LEU A 117 -2.91 -10.50 -9.82
CA LEU A 117 -2.34 -9.23 -9.40
C LEU A 117 -3.20 -8.61 -8.29
N VAL A 118 -2.57 -8.21 -7.19
CA VAL A 118 -3.23 -7.44 -6.12
C VAL A 118 -2.57 -6.07 -5.97
N ILE A 119 -3.37 -5.03 -5.87
CA ILE A 119 -2.94 -3.63 -5.77
C ILE A 119 -3.36 -3.07 -4.40
N CYS A 120 -2.38 -2.56 -3.66
CA CYS A 120 -2.49 -2.01 -2.31
C CYS A 120 -1.89 -0.58 -2.27
N ASP A 121 -2.61 0.42 -2.79
CA ASP A 121 -2.17 1.83 -2.82
C ASP A 121 -3.07 2.78 -2.00
N GLY A 122 -3.81 2.23 -1.05
CA GLY A 122 -4.65 2.99 -0.13
C GLY A 122 -3.84 3.84 0.81
N GLN A 123 -4.21 5.12 0.93
CA GLN A 123 -3.61 6.06 1.89
C GLN A 123 -4.72 6.84 2.60
N VAL A 124 -4.56 7.01 3.92
CA VAL A 124 -5.44 7.88 4.70
C VAL A 124 -5.12 9.33 4.38
N LEU A 125 -6.11 10.07 3.89
CA LEU A 125 -5.95 11.50 3.60
C LEU A 125 -6.36 12.32 4.82
N ARG A 126 -5.69 13.46 5.02
CA ARG A 126 -6.00 14.40 6.11
C ARG A 126 -7.44 14.95 6.04
N THR A 127 -8.01 14.98 4.84
CA THR A 127 -9.34 15.55 4.55
C THR A 127 -10.49 14.58 4.80
N HIS A 128 -10.23 13.30 5.13
CA HIS A 128 -11.31 12.35 5.39
C HIS A 128 -11.98 12.65 6.74
N PRO A 129 -13.33 12.76 6.77
CA PRO A 129 -14.06 12.81 8.03
C PRO A 129 -13.86 11.48 8.77
N ARG A 130 -13.51 11.56 10.06
CA ARG A 130 -13.15 10.37 10.86
C ARG A 130 -13.77 10.48 12.24
N ALA A 131 -14.25 9.34 12.74
CA ALA A 131 -14.63 9.24 14.13
C ALA A 131 -13.37 9.38 15.02
N PRO A 132 -13.45 10.09 16.16
CA PRO A 132 -12.28 10.37 17.00
C PRO A 132 -11.48 9.13 17.40
N TYR A 133 -12.17 8.03 17.71
CA TYR A 133 -11.54 6.78 18.14
C TYR A 133 -10.66 6.15 17.03
N ARG A 134 -10.91 6.47 15.76
CA ARG A 134 -10.15 5.93 14.62
C ARG A 134 -8.85 6.68 14.38
N GLU A 135 -8.73 7.93 14.82
CA GLU A 135 -7.72 8.86 14.33
C GLU A 135 -6.27 8.39 14.59
N ALA A 136 -6.02 7.79 15.76
CA ALA A 136 -4.72 7.30 16.15
C ALA A 136 -4.22 6.14 15.26
N HIS A 137 -5.11 5.22 14.89
CA HIS A 137 -4.74 3.94 14.28
C HIS A 137 -5.23 3.75 12.85
N GLU A 138 -5.95 4.70 12.25
CA GLU A 138 -6.58 4.53 10.94
C GLU A 138 -5.60 4.12 9.83
N ALA A 139 -4.41 4.73 9.82
CA ALA A 139 -3.38 4.41 8.85
C ALA A 139 -2.82 2.99 9.05
N ALA A 140 -2.70 2.55 10.31
CA ALA A 140 -2.27 1.21 10.65
C ALA A 140 -3.34 0.19 10.25
N ARG A 141 -4.62 0.44 10.60
CA ARG A 141 -5.78 -0.36 10.19
C ARG A 141 -5.81 -0.55 8.68
N LEU A 142 -5.72 0.53 7.91
CA LEU A 142 -5.73 0.46 6.45
C LEU A 142 -4.54 -0.31 5.89
N GLY A 143 -3.36 -0.14 6.48
CA GLY A 143 -2.17 -0.88 6.10
C GLY A 143 -2.31 -2.39 6.35
N PHE A 144 -2.75 -2.78 7.56
CA PHE A 144 -2.96 -4.18 7.91
C PHE A 144 -4.07 -4.83 7.10
N ALA A 145 -5.17 -4.12 6.84
CA ALA A 145 -6.24 -4.62 5.99
C ALA A 145 -5.75 -4.87 4.56
N GLN A 146 -5.03 -3.91 3.97
CA GLN A 146 -4.48 -4.08 2.62
C GLN A 146 -3.46 -5.23 2.53
N LEU A 147 -2.60 -5.40 3.52
CA LEU A 147 -1.62 -6.50 3.54
C LEU A 147 -2.28 -7.86 3.78
N ALA A 148 -3.18 -7.96 4.76
CA ALA A 148 -3.86 -9.22 5.08
C ALA A 148 -4.79 -9.69 3.96
N LEU A 149 -5.61 -8.79 3.42
CA LEU A 149 -6.47 -9.10 2.28
C LEU A 149 -5.64 -9.36 1.03
N GLY A 150 -4.59 -8.57 0.79
CA GLY A 150 -3.76 -8.71 -0.39
C GLY A 150 -2.99 -10.02 -0.44
N LEU A 151 -2.20 -10.32 0.59
CA LEU A 151 -1.43 -11.57 0.67
C LEU A 151 -2.35 -12.80 0.85
N GLY A 152 -3.48 -12.62 1.53
CA GLY A 152 -4.45 -13.69 1.73
C GLY A 152 -5.24 -14.07 0.48
N SER A 153 -5.27 -13.23 -0.55
CA SER A 153 -6.05 -13.46 -1.78
C SER A 153 -5.22 -13.43 -3.07
N VAL A 154 -3.91 -13.20 -3.01
CA VAL A 154 -3.03 -13.41 -4.16
C VAL A 154 -2.95 -14.91 -4.49
N ARG A 155 -2.87 -15.25 -5.77
CA ARG A 155 -2.65 -16.61 -6.25
C ARG A 155 -1.20 -17.02 -6.01
N ARG A 156 -0.93 -18.32 -5.88
CA ARG A 156 0.44 -18.85 -5.93
C ARG A 156 1.13 -18.44 -7.23
N GLY A 157 2.30 -17.84 -7.13
CA GLY A 157 3.04 -17.29 -8.27
C GLY A 157 2.51 -15.94 -8.76
N GLY A 158 1.48 -15.39 -8.12
CA GLY A 158 0.93 -14.07 -8.43
C GLY A 158 1.82 -12.93 -7.96
N THR A 159 1.34 -11.71 -8.20
CA THR A 159 2.09 -10.48 -7.90
C THR A 159 1.29 -9.55 -6.98
N MET A 160 1.97 -8.90 -6.04
CA MET A 160 1.42 -7.82 -5.23
C MET A 160 2.17 -6.52 -5.53
N LEU A 161 1.42 -5.45 -5.80
CA LEU A 161 1.90 -4.09 -5.93
C LEU A 161 1.37 -3.27 -4.76
N GLY A 162 2.23 -2.56 -4.03
CA GLY A 162 1.71 -1.59 -3.06
C GLY A 162 2.65 -0.47 -2.68
N SER A 163 2.07 0.51 -2.01
CA SER A 163 2.78 1.72 -1.58
C SER A 163 3.65 1.44 -0.36
N CYS A 164 4.94 1.78 -0.48
CA CYS A 164 5.87 1.85 0.64
C CYS A 164 6.00 3.31 1.09
N THR A 165 4.99 3.84 1.76
CA THR A 165 5.18 5.09 2.51
C THR A 165 5.91 4.78 3.80
N ARG A 166 6.93 5.60 4.13
CA ARG A 166 7.72 5.55 5.36
C ARG A 166 6.82 5.19 6.55
N SER A 167 6.87 3.93 6.97
CA SER A 167 6.25 3.50 8.21
C SER A 167 6.88 4.35 9.31
N ARG A 168 6.08 5.19 9.98
CA ARG A 168 6.44 5.61 11.34
C ARG A 168 6.70 4.32 12.13
N ALA A 169 7.66 4.35 13.05
CA ALA A 169 7.93 3.22 13.94
C ALA A 169 6.60 2.60 14.42
N GLY A 170 6.40 1.30 14.18
CA GLY A 170 5.14 0.59 14.48
C GLY A 170 4.15 0.42 13.31
N GLY A 171 4.43 0.92 12.11
CA GLY A 171 3.60 0.67 10.92
C GLY A 171 3.83 -0.73 10.30
N PRO A 172 2.87 -1.26 9.53
CA PRO A 172 3.01 -2.57 8.87
C PRO A 172 4.26 -2.62 8.00
N SER A 173 5.22 -3.47 8.35
CA SER A 173 6.42 -3.68 7.55
C SER A 173 6.13 -4.72 6.46
N TRP A 174 6.38 -4.34 5.21
CA TRP A 174 6.34 -5.25 4.06
C TRP A 174 7.45 -6.33 4.12
N SER A 175 8.37 -6.22 5.09
CA SER A 175 9.49 -7.15 5.32
C SER A 175 9.06 -8.57 5.65
N CYS A 176 7.79 -8.80 6.02
CA CYS A 176 7.27 -10.12 6.40
C CYS A 176 6.68 -10.92 5.22
N ALA A 177 7.01 -10.62 3.96
CA ALA A 177 6.62 -11.43 2.79
C ALA A 177 7.80 -12.33 2.33
N PRO A 178 8.05 -13.50 2.96
CA PRO A 178 9.40 -14.06 3.03
C PRO A 178 9.78 -14.97 1.86
N SER A 179 9.17 -14.79 0.68
CA SER A 179 9.46 -15.66 -0.47
C SER A 179 9.22 -15.05 -1.85
N ALA A 180 8.95 -13.75 -1.94
CA ALA A 180 8.70 -13.09 -3.22
C ALA A 180 9.96 -12.41 -3.76
N ALA A 181 10.19 -12.56 -5.08
CA ALA A 181 11.12 -11.70 -5.79
C ALA A 181 10.60 -10.26 -5.71
N SER A 182 11.21 -9.48 -4.82
CA SER A 182 10.74 -8.15 -4.47
C SER A 182 11.56 -7.10 -5.19
N ARG A 183 10.89 -6.23 -5.96
CA ARG A 183 11.49 -5.04 -6.58
C ARG A 183 10.81 -3.79 -6.03
N THR A 184 11.63 -2.84 -5.60
CA THR A 184 11.16 -1.51 -5.20
C THR A 184 11.36 -0.58 -6.38
N CYS A 185 10.31 0.14 -6.74
CA CYS A 185 10.37 1.21 -7.71
C CYS A 185 10.03 2.52 -7.03
N ALA A 186 10.94 3.48 -7.08
CA ALA A 186 10.63 4.85 -6.70
C ALA A 186 10.21 5.64 -7.94
N SER A 187 9.05 6.29 -7.86
CA SER A 187 8.63 7.23 -8.89
C SER A 187 8.67 8.65 -8.32
N SER A 188 9.51 9.48 -8.92
CA SER A 188 9.44 10.93 -8.79
C SER A 188 8.60 11.46 -9.94
N SER A 189 7.42 12.03 -9.65
CA SER A 189 6.64 12.72 -10.67
C SER A 189 7.48 13.86 -11.27
N PRO A 190 7.74 13.88 -12.59
CA PRO A 190 8.41 15.02 -13.21
C PRO A 190 7.48 16.25 -13.12
N GLY A 191 7.98 17.37 -12.62
CA GLY A 191 7.36 18.69 -12.82
C GLY A 191 6.45 19.24 -11.71
N SER A 192 6.37 18.66 -10.51
CA SER A 192 5.68 19.30 -9.38
C SER A 192 6.69 19.97 -8.43
N PRO A 193 6.81 21.32 -8.42
CA PRO A 193 7.74 22.03 -7.54
C PRO A 193 7.40 21.92 -6.04
N THR A 194 6.28 21.28 -5.69
CA THR A 194 5.75 21.18 -4.32
C THR A 194 5.76 19.77 -3.71
N ARG A 195 6.31 18.76 -4.39
CA ARG A 195 6.38 17.38 -3.84
C ARG A 195 7.81 16.87 -3.71
N SER A 196 8.45 17.26 -2.62
CA SER A 196 9.81 16.91 -2.19
C SER A 196 9.97 15.48 -1.64
N ALA A 197 8.96 14.61 -1.74
CA ALA A 197 9.02 13.22 -1.29
C ALA A 197 8.70 12.26 -2.45
N PRO A 198 9.63 11.36 -2.84
CA PRO A 198 9.32 10.28 -3.78
C PRO A 198 8.28 9.36 -3.17
N ARG A 199 7.43 8.76 -4.03
CA ARG A 199 6.61 7.62 -3.62
C ARG A 199 7.39 6.36 -3.98
N ALA A 200 7.69 5.55 -2.97
CA ALA A 200 8.23 4.22 -3.18
C ALA A 200 7.07 3.22 -3.29
N TYR A 201 7.19 2.29 -4.23
CA TYR A 201 6.28 1.17 -4.40
C TYR A 201 7.09 -0.11 -4.35
N MET A 202 6.51 -1.14 -3.76
CA MET A 202 7.05 -2.50 -3.79
C MET A 202 6.22 -3.36 -4.72
N VAL A 203 6.91 -4.14 -5.53
CA VAL A 203 6.36 -5.18 -6.40
C VAL A 203 6.92 -6.51 -5.92
N ALA A 204 6.10 -7.31 -5.28
CA ALA A 204 6.42 -8.67 -4.85
C ALA A 204 5.87 -9.65 -5.90
N SER A 205 6.76 -10.29 -6.67
CA SER A 205 6.39 -11.27 -7.71
C SER A 205 6.65 -12.70 -7.22
N ASP A 206 5.99 -13.67 -7.86
CA ASP A 206 6.07 -15.10 -7.50
C ASP A 206 5.67 -15.37 -6.04
N VAL A 207 4.62 -14.69 -5.57
CA VAL A 207 4.20 -14.77 -4.17
C VAL A 207 3.72 -16.18 -3.84
N GLN A 208 4.17 -16.72 -2.70
CA GLN A 208 3.79 -18.05 -2.21
C GLN A 208 2.89 -17.92 -0.95
N PRO A 209 1.59 -17.59 -1.11
CA PRO A 209 0.71 -17.28 0.01
C PRO A 209 0.39 -18.50 0.91
N GLN A 210 0.62 -19.73 0.42
CA GLN A 210 0.41 -20.95 1.19
C GLN A 210 1.58 -21.30 2.11
N ARG A 211 2.73 -20.62 1.98
CA ARG A 211 3.88 -20.82 2.86
C ARG A 211 3.50 -20.46 4.30
N GLU A 212 4.07 -21.17 5.26
CA GLU A 212 3.71 -21.00 6.66
C GLU A 212 3.98 -19.58 7.13
N GLU A 213 5.09 -18.97 6.68
CA GLU A 213 5.47 -17.62 7.03
C GLU A 213 4.48 -16.58 6.47
N ALA A 214 4.00 -16.77 5.24
CA ALA A 214 2.99 -15.90 4.64
C ALA A 214 1.65 -16.00 5.39
N ARG A 215 1.24 -17.21 5.79
CA ARG A 215 0.01 -17.42 6.59
C ARG A 215 0.13 -16.79 7.98
N ARG A 216 1.26 -16.97 8.65
CA ARG A 216 1.57 -16.33 9.94
C ARG A 216 1.56 -14.80 9.83
N ALA A 217 2.06 -14.24 8.73
CA ALA A 217 2.03 -12.80 8.48
C ALA A 217 0.59 -12.28 8.33
N VAL A 218 -0.24 -12.95 7.52
CA VAL A 218 -1.68 -12.62 7.38
C VAL A 218 -2.39 -12.69 8.73
N ASP A 219 -2.19 -13.74 9.51
CA ASP A 219 -2.82 -13.89 10.82
C ASP A 219 -2.38 -12.79 11.79
N THR A 220 -1.10 -12.42 11.75
CA THR A 220 -0.55 -11.33 12.56
C THR A 220 -1.16 -9.98 12.19
N TRP A 221 -1.24 -9.67 10.89
CA TRP A 221 -1.87 -8.42 10.44
C TRP A 221 -3.37 -8.38 10.76
N LYS A 222 -4.08 -9.52 10.69
CA LYS A 222 -5.49 -9.59 11.14
C LYS A 222 -5.62 -9.32 12.64
N ARG A 223 -4.73 -9.86 13.48
CA ARG A 223 -4.71 -9.58 14.92
C ARG A 223 -4.40 -8.11 15.22
N LEU A 224 -3.42 -7.53 14.55
CA LEU A 224 -3.05 -6.12 14.70
C LEU A 224 -4.18 -5.19 14.25
N TRP A 225 -4.83 -5.49 13.12
CA TRP A 225 -6.02 -4.79 12.69
C TRP A 225 -7.16 -4.88 13.71
N ARG A 226 -7.36 -6.08 14.30
CA ARG A 226 -8.39 -6.31 15.33
C ARG A 226 -8.11 -5.48 16.58
N ALA A 227 -6.87 -5.48 17.08
CA ALA A 227 -6.46 -4.67 18.23
C ALA A 227 -6.60 -3.17 17.95
N ALA A 228 -6.18 -2.71 16.77
CA ALA A 228 -6.33 -1.33 16.34
C ALA A 228 -7.79 -0.88 16.13
N THR A 229 -8.71 -1.83 15.93
CA THR A 229 -10.13 -1.54 15.67
C THR A 229 -10.98 -1.66 16.94
N PHE A 230 -10.77 -2.70 17.74
CA PHE A 230 -11.63 -3.04 18.89
C PHE A 230 -10.94 -2.96 20.24
N GLY A 231 -9.61 -2.93 20.26
CA GLY A 231 -8.81 -2.89 21.48
C GLY A 231 -8.54 -1.47 21.96
N SER A 232 -7.93 -1.37 23.13
CA SER A 232 -7.35 -0.15 23.67
C SER A 232 -5.99 0.18 23.01
N ASP A 233 -5.58 1.44 23.12
CA ASP A 233 -4.25 1.89 22.65
C ASP A 233 -3.11 1.06 23.28
N GLY A 234 -3.23 0.72 24.57
CA GLY A 234 -2.24 -0.12 25.27
C GLY A 234 -2.15 -1.54 24.71
N GLU A 235 -3.29 -2.20 24.46
CA GLU A 235 -3.32 -3.53 23.86
C GLU A 235 -2.75 -3.53 22.44
N TYR A 236 -3.07 -2.50 21.64
CA TYR A 236 -2.50 -2.33 20.31
C TYR A 236 -0.98 -2.15 20.38
N ASP A 237 -0.49 -1.29 21.26
CA ASP A 237 0.92 -0.99 21.41
C ASP A 237 1.73 -2.20 21.89
N ASP A 238 1.21 -2.95 22.85
CA ASP A 238 1.83 -4.18 23.35
C ASP A 238 1.90 -5.25 22.25
N LEU A 239 0.81 -5.46 21.53
CA LEU A 239 0.77 -6.42 20.43
C LEU A 239 1.69 -5.98 19.28
N SER A 240 1.71 -4.68 18.96
CA SER A 240 2.58 -4.13 17.92
C SER A 240 4.05 -4.30 18.27
N ARG A 241 4.44 -4.15 19.54
CA ARG A 241 5.80 -4.45 20.00
C ARG A 241 6.12 -5.93 19.93
N ALA A 242 5.22 -6.78 20.40
CA ALA A 242 5.42 -8.23 20.39
C ALA A 242 5.51 -8.83 18.97
N CYS A 243 4.81 -8.22 18.01
CA CYS A 243 4.81 -8.64 16.61
C CYS A 243 5.85 -7.91 15.75
N ALA A 244 6.58 -6.94 16.31
CA ALA A 244 7.61 -6.23 15.58
C ALA A 244 8.72 -7.21 15.21
N PRO A 245 9.18 -7.23 13.94
CA PRO A 245 10.30 -8.07 13.58
C PRO A 245 11.56 -7.59 14.30
N ASP A 246 12.45 -8.53 14.64
CA ASP A 246 13.75 -8.17 15.20
C ASP A 246 14.54 -7.35 14.17
N VAL A 247 14.89 -6.11 14.55
CA VAL A 247 15.53 -5.18 13.62
C VAL A 247 16.92 -5.68 13.24
N GLY A 248 17.63 -6.33 14.16
CA GLY A 248 18.95 -6.92 13.88
C GLY A 248 18.84 -7.99 12.80
N GLN A 249 17.91 -8.92 12.99
CA GLN A 249 17.65 -10.00 12.04
C GLN A 249 17.15 -9.48 10.69
N VAL A 250 16.26 -8.48 10.65
CA VAL A 250 15.82 -7.89 9.38
C VAL A 250 16.98 -7.22 8.65
N LEU A 251 17.87 -6.54 9.36
CA LEU A 251 19.04 -5.91 8.75
C LEU A 251 20.07 -6.95 8.30
N GLU A 252 20.21 -8.06 9.00
CA GLU A 252 21.10 -9.16 8.60
C GLU A 252 20.56 -9.88 7.36
N ASP A 253 19.30 -10.30 7.39
CA ASP A 253 18.67 -11.11 6.35
C ASP A 253 18.33 -10.28 5.09
N PHE A 254 17.84 -9.04 5.29
CA PHE A 254 17.32 -8.19 4.21
C PHE A 254 18.06 -6.87 4.04
N GLY A 255 19.00 -6.50 4.92
CA GLY A 255 19.71 -5.22 4.85
C GLY A 255 20.38 -4.95 3.51
N PRO A 256 21.17 -5.89 2.94
CA PRO A 256 21.77 -5.72 1.62
C PRO A 256 20.71 -5.48 0.53
N THR A 257 19.60 -6.21 0.57
CA THR A 257 18.47 -6.02 -0.34
C THR A 257 17.81 -4.66 -0.14
N LEU A 258 17.55 -4.23 1.09
CA LEU A 258 16.98 -2.92 1.41
C LEU A 258 17.88 -1.78 0.93
N ILE A 259 19.20 -1.92 1.05
CA ILE A 259 20.18 -0.96 0.51
C ILE A 259 20.08 -0.92 -1.01
N GLY A 260 20.11 -2.07 -1.69
CA GLY A 260 20.00 -2.14 -3.15
C GLY A 260 18.67 -1.54 -3.67
N LEU A 261 17.57 -1.87 -3.01
CA LEU A 261 16.23 -1.36 -3.31
C LEU A 261 16.08 0.13 -3.00
N GLY A 262 16.78 0.63 -1.98
CA GLY A 262 16.73 2.02 -1.53
C GLY A 262 17.67 2.95 -2.30
N ALA A 263 18.81 2.46 -2.78
CA ALA A 263 19.87 3.28 -3.38
C ALA A 263 19.36 4.10 -4.58
N GLU A 264 18.73 3.46 -5.57
CA GLU A 264 18.19 4.13 -6.75
C GLU A 264 17.10 5.15 -6.35
N ALA A 265 16.25 4.78 -5.40
CA ALA A 265 15.21 5.68 -4.87
C ALA A 265 15.80 6.92 -4.19
N TRP A 266 16.85 6.74 -3.40
CA TRP A 266 17.55 7.82 -2.70
C TRP A 266 18.30 8.73 -3.65
N GLU A 267 18.92 8.20 -4.72
CA GLU A 267 19.56 9.00 -5.75
C GLU A 267 18.56 9.88 -6.51
N ILE A 268 17.42 9.30 -6.91
CA ILE A 268 16.32 10.05 -7.54
C ILE A 268 15.83 11.15 -6.58
N GLN A 269 15.67 10.83 -5.30
CA GLN A 269 15.24 11.81 -4.29
C GLN A 269 16.27 12.92 -4.09
N ALA A 270 17.55 12.58 -3.96
CA ALA A 270 18.63 13.53 -3.78
C ALA A 270 18.72 14.49 -4.99
N SER A 271 18.58 13.95 -6.20
CA SER A 271 18.55 14.73 -7.46
C SER A 271 17.31 15.62 -7.59
N ALA A 272 16.15 15.17 -7.12
CA ALA A 272 14.93 15.99 -7.08
C ALA A 272 15.06 17.12 -6.05
N LEU A 273 15.57 16.81 -4.85
CA LEU A 273 15.80 17.78 -3.77
C LEU A 273 16.84 18.82 -4.17
N SER A 274 17.96 18.44 -4.80
CA SER A 274 19.00 19.40 -5.23
C SER A 274 18.49 20.42 -6.25
N ARG A 275 17.43 20.09 -6.99
CA ARG A 275 16.78 20.97 -7.97
C ARG A 275 15.58 21.73 -7.39
N ALA A 276 15.22 21.50 -6.13
CA ALA A 276 14.03 22.08 -5.54
C ALA A 276 14.17 23.61 -5.34
N PRO A 277 13.12 24.41 -5.66
CA PRO A 277 13.19 25.88 -5.61
C PRO A 277 13.57 26.43 -4.24
N PHE A 278 13.08 25.81 -3.16
CA PHE A 278 13.31 26.24 -1.78
C PHE A 278 14.76 26.03 -1.29
N LEU A 279 15.49 25.06 -1.87
CA LEU A 279 16.92 24.87 -1.57
C LEU A 279 17.79 25.87 -2.34
N ARG A 280 17.37 26.26 -3.56
CA ARG A 280 18.05 27.29 -4.37
C ARG A 280 17.89 28.70 -3.79
N GLN A 281 16.76 29.01 -3.13
CA GLN A 281 16.58 30.29 -2.43
C GLN A 281 17.48 30.43 -1.20
N ARG A 282 17.66 29.36 -0.41
CA ARG A 282 18.53 29.36 0.78
C ARG A 282 20.02 29.51 0.48
N LEU A 283 20.47 29.04 -0.69
CA LEU A 283 21.86 29.19 -1.14
C LEU A 283 22.15 30.60 -1.68
N LYS A 284 21.15 31.29 -2.23
CA LYS A 284 21.26 32.69 -2.67
C LYS A 284 21.19 33.70 -1.52
N SER A 285 20.63 33.32 -0.37
CA SER A 285 20.47 34.19 0.81
C SER A 285 21.59 34.04 1.85
N ARG A 286 22.64 33.25 1.58
CA ARG A 286 23.83 33.21 2.45
C ARG A 286 24.77 34.36 2.05
N PRO A 287 25.07 35.31 2.95
CA PRO A 287 26.12 36.29 2.68
C PRO A 287 27.46 35.55 2.58
N SER A 288 28.26 35.91 1.58
CA SER A 288 29.63 35.42 1.42
C SER A 288 30.45 35.77 2.66
N PRO A 289 31.19 34.83 3.28
CA PRO A 289 32.16 35.17 4.31
C PRO A 289 33.39 35.76 3.61
N GLY A 290 33.37 37.07 3.40
CA GLY A 290 34.43 37.73 2.64
C GLY A 290 34.12 39.20 2.34
N GLY A 291 33.84 39.97 3.39
CA GLY A 291 33.97 41.42 3.37
C GLY A 291 34.99 41.79 4.43
N ALA A 292 36.23 42.00 4.00
CA ALA A 292 37.31 42.46 4.85
C ALA A 292 36.92 43.80 5.49
N VAL A 293 37.18 43.90 6.79
CA VAL A 293 37.24 45.17 7.52
C VAL A 293 38.48 45.90 7.01
N THR A 294 38.31 47.10 6.50
CA THR A 294 39.37 48.11 6.44
C THR A 294 38.83 49.40 7.01
N GLU A 295 39.64 49.95 7.91
CA GLU A 295 39.46 51.15 8.75
C GLU A 295 39.06 52.41 7.98
#